data_AF-A0AAW4HHI3-F1
#
_entry.id   AF-A0AAW4HHI3-F1
#
_cell.length_a   1.000
_cell.length_b   1.000
_cell.length_c   1.000
_cell.angle_alpha   90.00
_cell.angle_beta   90.00
_cell.angle_gamma   90.00
#
_symmetry.space_group_name_H-M   'P 1'
#
loop_
_entity.id
_entity.type
_entity.pdbx_description
1 polymer ?
#
loop_
_entity_poly.entity_id
_entity_poly.type
_entity_poly.pdbx_seq_one_letter_code
_entity_poly.pdbx_strand_id
1 'polypeptide(L)'
;MIKYFSNHTSLENRALQIWQILIGFAYERKITTYGEVADILGYKGAGTMDRQLGHILHFCAQNKLPPLSVLVVNAETGLPGDGFETIGDLHKAREKVFNYDWFDVIPPTPEQFAKAWDIAEENNFSIEL
;
A
#
# COMPACT_ATOMS: atom_id res chain seq x y z
N MET A 1 -26.07 2.38 8.96
CA MET A 1 -25.78 0.93 9.16
C MET A 1 -24.28 0.74 9.03
N ILE A 2 -23.65 -0.04 9.93
CA ILE A 2 -22.19 -0.28 9.92
C ILE A 2 -21.85 -1.37 8.90
N LYS A 3 -20.72 -1.22 8.19
CA LYS A 3 -20.16 -2.23 7.26
C LYS A 3 -18.89 -2.85 7.85
N TYR A 4 -18.64 -4.12 7.56
CA TYR A 4 -17.48 -4.86 8.05
C TYR A 4 -16.66 -5.45 6.89
N PHE A 5 -15.33 -5.40 6.99
CA PHE A 5 -14.43 -6.00 6.00
C PHE A 5 -14.51 -7.53 5.93
N SER A 6 -14.95 -8.18 7.01
CA SER A 6 -15.23 -9.64 7.00
C SER A 6 -16.27 -10.03 5.95
N ASN A 7 -17.16 -9.09 5.60
CA ASN A 7 -18.23 -9.30 4.63
C ASN A 7 -17.89 -8.68 3.24
N HIS A 8 -16.72 -8.05 3.10
CA HIS A 8 -16.25 -7.37 1.89
C HIS A 8 -14.77 -7.70 1.66
N THR A 9 -14.49 -8.88 1.10
CA THR A 9 -13.15 -9.47 1.06
C THR A 9 -12.39 -9.24 -0.25
N SER A 10 -12.89 -8.37 -1.13
CA SER A 10 -12.24 -8.06 -2.41
C SER A 10 -10.89 -7.36 -2.23
N LEU A 11 -10.04 -7.38 -3.25
CA LEU A 11 -8.67 -6.89 -3.18
C LEU A 11 -8.61 -5.40 -2.83
N GLU A 12 -9.51 -4.61 -3.39
CA GLU A 12 -9.64 -3.17 -3.17
C GLU A 12 -10.17 -2.84 -1.77
N ASN A 13 -11.03 -3.69 -1.19
CA ASN A 13 -11.42 -3.55 0.22
C ASN A 13 -10.25 -3.89 1.15
N ARG A 14 -9.42 -4.88 0.80
CA ARG A 14 -8.20 -5.20 1.54
C ARG A 14 -7.13 -4.12 1.39
N ALA A 15 -7.00 -3.49 0.22
CA ALA A 15 -6.16 -2.32 0.02
C ALA A 15 -6.56 -1.18 0.96
N LEU A 16 -7.85 -0.91 1.15
CA LEU A 16 -8.32 0.07 2.13
C LEU A 16 -7.96 -0.31 3.58
N GLN A 17 -8.05 -1.58 3.97
CA GLN A 17 -7.58 -1.99 5.31
C GLN A 17 -6.09 -1.75 5.50
N ILE A 18 -5.28 -2.14 4.50
CA ILE A 18 -3.83 -1.98 4.53
C ILE A 18 -3.47 -0.49 4.55
N TRP A 19 -4.14 0.35 3.75
CA TRP A 19 -3.97 1.80 3.77
C TRP A 19 -4.11 2.38 5.18
N GLN A 20 -5.15 1.99 5.93
CA GLN A 20 -5.36 2.44 7.31
C GLN A 20 -4.20 2.04 8.24
N ILE A 21 -3.71 0.81 8.11
CA ILE A 21 -2.56 0.31 8.88
C ILE A 21 -1.29 1.11 8.53
N LEU A 22 -1.01 1.28 7.24
CA LEU A 22 0.22 1.92 6.78
C LEU A 22 0.26 3.41 7.08
N ILE A 23 -0.87 4.12 7.14
CA ILE A 23 -0.90 5.50 7.63
C ILE A 23 -0.45 5.56 9.10
N GLY A 24 -0.92 4.63 9.94
CA GLY A 24 -0.46 4.52 11.33
C GLY A 24 1.05 4.30 11.41
N PHE A 25 1.58 3.39 10.60
CA PHE A 25 3.02 3.15 10.55
C PHE A 25 3.82 4.32 9.97
N ALA A 26 3.29 5.04 8.98
CA ALA A 26 3.92 6.23 8.46
C ALA A 26 4.07 7.31 9.54
N TYR A 27 3.02 7.51 10.35
CA TYR A 27 3.04 8.42 11.49
C TYR A 27 4.04 7.99 12.57
N GLU A 28 4.13 6.70 12.87
CA GLU A 28 5.12 6.14 13.81
C GLU A 28 6.54 6.06 13.23
N ARG A 29 6.73 6.44 11.95
CA ARG A 29 7.98 6.27 11.20
C ARG A 29 8.48 4.82 11.22
N LYS A 30 7.54 3.87 11.17
CA LYS A 30 7.79 2.43 11.25
C LYS A 30 7.84 1.80 9.84
N ILE A 31 8.89 1.01 9.59
CA ILE A 31 8.93 0.03 8.49
C ILE A 31 8.33 -1.27 9.03
N THR A 32 7.53 -1.96 8.22
CA THR A 32 6.84 -3.20 8.59
C THR A 32 7.16 -4.31 7.61
N THR A 33 6.94 -5.54 8.00
CA THR A 33 7.06 -6.70 7.12
C THR A 33 5.71 -7.14 6.56
N TYR A 34 5.73 -7.91 5.48
CA TYR A 34 4.53 -8.59 4.98
C TYR A 34 3.86 -9.44 6.08
N GLY A 35 4.65 -10.17 6.87
CA GLY A 35 4.14 -11.01 7.96
C GLY A 35 3.36 -10.19 8.99
N GLU A 36 3.91 -9.07 9.45
CA GLU A 36 3.24 -8.19 10.42
C GLU A 36 1.90 -7.64 9.88
N VAL A 37 1.85 -7.24 8.60
CA VAL A 37 0.60 -6.76 7.99
C VAL A 37 -0.44 -7.89 7.91
N ALA A 38 -0.02 -9.10 7.50
CA ALA A 38 -0.90 -10.26 7.46
C ALA A 38 -1.45 -10.63 8.85
N ASP A 39 -0.60 -10.58 9.88
CA ASP A 39 -0.99 -10.87 11.26
C ASP A 39 -2.05 -9.88 11.77
N ILE A 40 -1.88 -8.58 11.49
CA ILE A 40 -2.88 -7.55 11.85
C ILE A 40 -4.21 -7.79 11.15
N LEU A 41 -4.19 -8.22 9.89
CA LEU A 41 -5.40 -8.55 9.12
C LEU A 41 -6.05 -9.88 9.53
N GLY A 42 -5.42 -10.64 10.44
CA GLY A 42 -5.89 -11.94 10.91
C GLY A 42 -5.69 -13.07 9.89
N TYR A 43 -4.76 -12.89 8.94
CA TYR A 43 -4.39 -13.94 7.99
C TYR A 43 -3.32 -14.85 8.58
N LYS A 44 -3.52 -16.17 8.50
CA LYS A 44 -2.48 -17.14 8.87
C LYS A 44 -1.46 -17.24 7.73
N GLY A 45 -0.40 -16.45 7.82
CA GLY A 45 0.75 -16.48 6.91
C GLY A 45 0.74 -15.37 5.84
N ALA A 46 1.89 -15.19 5.17
CA ALA A 46 2.09 -14.23 4.10
C ALA A 46 1.50 -14.73 2.76
N GLY A 47 0.19 -14.98 2.72
CA GLY A 47 -0.51 -15.10 1.43
C GLY A 47 -0.26 -13.83 0.59
N THR A 48 -0.24 -13.95 -0.74
CA THR A 48 0.15 -12.87 -1.66
C THR A 48 -0.65 -11.59 -1.40
N MET A 49 -0.01 -10.61 -0.75
CA MET A 49 -0.53 -9.25 -0.57
C MET A 49 -0.13 -8.31 -1.71
N ASP A 50 0.61 -8.84 -2.68
CA ASP A 50 1.23 -8.07 -3.76
C ASP A 50 0.19 -7.29 -4.55
N ARG A 51 -0.98 -7.90 -4.84
CA ARG A 51 -2.05 -7.22 -5.58
C ARG A 51 -2.66 -6.09 -4.77
N GLN A 52 -2.97 -6.33 -3.50
CA GLN A 52 -3.55 -5.35 -2.58
C GLN A 52 -2.62 -4.16 -2.37
N LEU A 53 -1.31 -4.42 -2.23
CA LEU A 53 -0.28 -3.38 -2.16
C LEU A 53 -0.09 -2.67 -3.50
N GLY A 54 -0.25 -3.37 -4.62
CA GLY A 54 -0.23 -2.79 -5.96
C GLY A 54 -1.36 -1.78 -6.17
N HIS A 55 -2.58 -2.05 -5.69
CA HIS A 55 -3.67 -1.05 -5.69
C HIS A 55 -3.24 0.26 -5.00
N ILE A 56 -2.56 0.17 -3.85
CA ILE A 56 -2.05 1.32 -3.10
C ILE A 56 -0.92 2.02 -3.86
N LEU A 57 0.04 1.25 -4.39
CA LEU A 57 1.20 1.76 -5.13
C LEU A 57 0.75 2.59 -6.33
N HIS A 58 -0.13 2.02 -7.16
CA HIS A 58 -0.62 2.70 -8.35
C HIS A 58 -1.52 3.89 -8.01
N PHE A 59 -2.35 3.78 -6.98
CA PHE A 59 -3.12 4.93 -6.49
C PHE A 59 -2.20 6.07 -6.07
N CYS A 60 -1.12 5.79 -5.33
CA CYS A 60 -0.16 6.82 -4.93
C CYS A 60 0.53 7.45 -6.13
N ALA A 61 1.04 6.65 -7.06
CA ALA A 61 1.72 7.12 -8.26
C ALA A 61 0.82 8.03 -9.12
N GLN A 62 -0.40 7.59 -9.42
CA GLN A 62 -1.37 8.33 -10.23
C GLN A 62 -1.76 9.68 -9.61
N ASN A 63 -1.71 9.78 -8.28
CA ASN A 63 -2.05 11.00 -7.53
C ASN A 63 -0.80 11.79 -7.06
N LYS A 64 0.40 11.40 -7.50
CA LYS A 64 1.68 12.03 -7.12
C LYS A 64 1.92 12.05 -5.60
N LEU A 65 1.40 11.04 -4.91
CA LEU A 65 1.64 10.82 -3.49
C LEU A 65 2.94 10.03 -3.30
N PRO A 66 3.61 10.17 -2.13
CA PRO A 66 4.69 9.26 -1.77
C PRO A 66 4.20 7.79 -1.79
N PRO A 67 5.03 6.82 -2.19
CA PRO A 67 4.59 5.45 -2.38
C PRO A 67 4.42 4.74 -1.03
N LEU A 68 3.24 4.83 -0.42
CA LEU A 68 2.96 4.36 0.95
C LEU A 68 3.36 2.89 1.18
N SER A 69 3.17 2.03 0.17
CA SER A 69 3.53 0.61 0.23
C SER A 69 5.04 0.33 0.35
N VAL A 70 5.92 1.33 0.16
CA VAL A 70 7.39 1.21 0.36
C VAL A 70 7.77 0.87 1.80
N LEU A 71 6.83 1.06 2.74
CA LEU A 71 6.98 0.71 4.14
C LEU A 71 6.89 -0.79 4.39
N VAL A 72 6.33 -1.57 3.46
CA VAL A 72 6.19 -3.02 3.58
C VAL A 72 7.39 -3.69 2.93
N VAL A 73 8.16 -4.45 3.71
CA VAL A 73 9.39 -5.09 3.25
C VAL A 73 9.40 -6.59 3.49
N ASN A 74 10.22 -7.30 2.74
CA ASN A 74 10.57 -8.68 3.03
C ASN A 74 11.39 -8.74 4.33
N ALA A 75 11.05 -9.67 5.21
CA ALA A 75 11.66 -9.79 6.54
C ALA A 75 13.14 -10.20 6.51
N GLU A 76 13.56 -10.92 5.47
CA GLU A 76 14.94 -11.39 5.31
C GLU A 76 15.82 -10.35 4.60
N THR A 77 15.31 -9.72 3.55
CA THR A 77 16.10 -8.79 2.73
C THR A 77 16.00 -7.33 3.20
N GLY A 78 14.94 -6.95 3.92
CA GLY A 78 14.67 -5.56 4.31
C GLY A 78 14.26 -4.65 3.14
N LEU A 79 14.04 -5.24 1.95
CA LEU A 79 13.65 -4.52 0.73
C LEU A 79 12.14 -4.67 0.48
N PRO A 80 11.48 -3.65 -0.08
CA PRO A 80 10.12 -3.80 -0.59
C PRO A 80 10.10 -4.80 -1.76
N GLY A 81 8.90 -5.32 -2.07
CA GLY A 81 8.70 -6.19 -3.22
C GLY A 81 8.76 -5.45 -4.56
N ASP A 82 8.30 -6.13 -5.61
CA ASP A 82 8.34 -5.63 -6.98
C ASP A 82 7.52 -4.32 -7.15
N GLY A 83 7.87 -3.53 -8.16
CA GLY A 83 7.27 -2.21 -8.45
C GLY A 83 8.04 -1.02 -7.89
N PHE A 84 9.19 -1.28 -7.26
CA PHE A 84 10.10 -0.26 -6.71
C PHE A 84 11.44 -0.18 -7.45
N GLU A 85 11.62 -0.92 -8.54
CA GLU A 85 12.88 -1.03 -9.27
C GLU A 85 13.30 0.31 -9.89
N THR A 86 12.32 1.14 -10.26
CA THR A 86 12.53 2.49 -10.80
C THR A 86 12.62 3.55 -9.70
N ILE A 87 12.27 3.22 -8.46
CA ILE A 87 12.35 4.13 -7.32
C ILE A 87 13.80 4.15 -6.85
N GLY A 88 14.56 5.12 -7.39
CA GLY A 88 16.02 5.21 -7.18
C GLY A 88 16.48 4.98 -5.74
N ASP A 89 16.28 5.94 -4.85
CA ASP A 89 16.67 5.80 -3.43
C ASP A 89 15.45 5.48 -2.56
N LEU A 90 15.35 4.21 -2.15
CA LEU A 90 14.28 3.70 -1.28
C LEU A 90 14.27 4.36 0.11
N HIS A 91 15.42 4.77 0.66
CA HIS A 91 15.46 5.49 1.94
C HIS A 91 14.83 6.87 1.77
N LYS A 92 15.17 7.57 0.68
CA LYS A 92 14.53 8.85 0.35
C LYS A 92 13.03 8.71 0.11
N ALA A 93 12.58 7.63 -0.52
CA ALA A 93 11.15 7.35 -0.72
C ALA A 93 10.42 7.14 0.62
N ARG A 94 11.00 6.37 1.54
CA ARG A 94 10.47 6.17 2.90
C ARG A 94 10.40 7.48 3.68
N GLU A 95 11.44 8.31 3.60
CA GLU A 95 11.43 9.64 4.23
C GLU A 95 10.32 10.54 3.67
N LYS A 96 10.03 10.49 2.36
CA LYS A 96 8.88 11.21 1.80
C LYS A 96 7.56 10.72 2.39
N VAL A 97 7.40 9.40 2.56
CA VAL A 97 6.21 8.82 3.19
C VAL A 97 6.09 9.30 4.64
N PHE A 98 7.15 9.24 5.43
CA PHE A 98 7.11 9.65 6.84
C PHE A 98 6.83 11.14 7.07
N ASN A 99 7.26 12.00 6.15
CA ASN A 99 7.10 13.45 6.28
C ASN A 99 5.81 13.97 5.63
N TYR A 100 5.02 13.11 4.99
CA TYR A 100 3.77 13.48 4.34
C TYR A 100 2.62 13.46 5.34
N ASP A 101 1.74 14.48 5.28
CA ASP A 101 0.59 14.58 6.17
C ASP A 101 -0.55 13.66 5.70
N TRP A 102 -0.43 12.38 6.05
CA TRP A 102 -1.42 11.36 5.67
C TRP A 102 -2.79 11.58 6.30
N PHE A 103 -2.89 12.31 7.42
CA PHE A 103 -4.17 12.56 8.09
C PHE A 103 -4.96 13.71 7.46
N ASP A 104 -4.34 14.53 6.61
CA ASP A 104 -5.01 15.50 5.75
C ASP A 104 -5.67 14.83 4.53
N VAL A 105 -5.24 13.62 4.15
CA VAL A 105 -5.79 12.87 3.03
C VAL A 105 -7.04 12.11 3.46
N ILE A 106 -8.18 12.42 2.81
CA ILE A 106 -9.39 11.59 2.93
C ILE A 106 -9.07 10.17 2.43
N PRO A 107 -9.30 9.11 3.24
CA PRO A 107 -9.00 7.75 2.83
C PRO A 107 -9.69 7.38 1.49
N PRO A 108 -8.96 6.77 0.53
CA PRO A 108 -9.54 6.35 -0.73
C PRO A 108 -10.64 5.31 -0.52
N THR A 109 -11.66 5.36 -1.37
CA THR A 109 -12.70 4.32 -1.42
C THR A 109 -12.18 3.05 -2.11
N PRO A 110 -12.77 1.87 -1.84
CA PRO A 110 -12.46 0.66 -2.59
C PRO A 110 -12.61 0.85 -4.10
N GLU A 111 -13.61 1.61 -4.55
CA GLU A 111 -13.83 1.92 -5.97
C GLU A 111 -12.68 2.74 -6.57
N GLN A 112 -12.08 3.66 -5.81
CA GLN A 112 -10.89 4.40 -6.25
C GLN A 112 -9.66 3.50 -6.34
N PHE A 113 -9.50 2.54 -5.42
CA PHE A 113 -8.43 1.54 -5.52
C PHE A 113 -8.62 0.60 -6.71
N ALA A 114 -9.84 0.15 -6.99
CA ALA A 114 -10.15 -0.65 -8.16
C ALA A 114 -9.81 0.11 -9.45
N LYS A 115 -10.28 1.36 -9.57
CA LYS A 115 -9.97 2.22 -10.72
C LYS A 115 -8.47 2.44 -10.91
N ALA A 116 -7.72 2.62 -9.84
CA ALA A 116 -6.27 2.78 -9.92
C ALA A 116 -5.59 1.53 -10.48
N TRP A 117 -6.08 0.34 -10.12
CA TRP A 117 -5.59 -0.92 -10.68
C TRP A 117 -5.95 -1.08 -12.15
N ASP A 118 -7.18 -0.75 -12.55
CA ASP A 118 -7.61 -0.83 -13.95
C ASP A 118 -6.74 0.07 -14.85
N ILE A 119 -6.48 1.31 -14.43
CA ILE A 119 -5.56 2.23 -15.12
C ILE A 119 -4.14 1.68 -15.18
N ALA A 120 -3.68 1.02 -14.12
CA ALA A 120 -2.36 0.40 -14.12
C ALA A 120 -2.29 -0.76 -15.12
N GLU A 121 -3.31 -1.62 -15.14
CA GLU A 121 -3.40 -2.76 -16.07
C GLU A 121 -3.44 -2.30 -17.53
N GLU A 122 -4.22 -1.25 -17.84
CA GLU A 122 -4.26 -0.61 -19.17
C GLU A 122 -2.90 -0.07 -19.61
N ASN A 123 -2.08 0.37 -18.66
CA ASN A 123 -0.72 0.89 -18.88
C ASN A 123 0.37 -0.17 -18.67
N ASN A 124 0.03 -1.47 -18.67
CA ASN A 124 0.97 -2.57 -18.45
C ASN A 124 1.78 -2.46 -17.15
N PHE A 125 1.14 -1.94 -16.09
CA PHE A 125 1.70 -1.67 -14.76
C PHE A 125 2.90 -0.71 -14.76
N SER A 126 3.07 0.09 -15.82
CA SER A 126 4.08 1.15 -15.85
C SER A 126 3.78 2.19 -14.77
N ILE A 127 4.82 2.58 -14.03
CA ILE A 127 4.75 3.63 -13.02
C ILE A 127 5.55 4.82 -13.53
N GLU A 128 4.86 5.85 -14.04
CA GLU A 128 5.46 7.16 -14.26
C GLU A 128 5.45 7.92 -12.93
N LEU A 129 6.63 8.08 -12.32
CA LEU A 129 6.83 8.84 -11.07
C LEU A 129 7.25 10.29 -11.35
#